data_AF-A0A256Z7X7-F1
#
_entry.id   AF-A0A256Z7X7-F1
#
_cell.length_a   1.000
_cell.length_b   1.000
_cell.length_c   1.000
_cell.angle_alpha   90.00
_cell.angle_beta   90.00
_cell.angle_gamma   90.00
#
_symmetry.space_group_name_H-M   'P 1'
#
loop_
_entity.id
_entity.type
_entity.pdbx_description
1 polymer ?
#
loop_
_entity_poly.entity_id
_entity_poly.type
_entity_poly.pdbx_seq_one_letter_code
_entity_poly.pdbx_strand_id
1 'polypeptide(L)'
;MSNTKVSITISSEKWMKELLDLKKRLGRYVKRYYGPEVYEVLMRRFNGALDIIRHSKERVLSVSVRGSGIVMIIASSKGLEEGFERVVKERSFEGYIIEKAIGVPAEEAYHIVQVGPYGLKCTCIDSLMTSIKADREFITGLRSLVGRFDIPTPIFTKYVLCKHTLAALSYGIAAGVVDRDSRVLKEILKLSVKALVLRVKGREGLSKKTLLRMYNLLLRLSKGLPIT
;
A
#
# COMPACT_ATOMS: atom_id res chain seq x y z
N MET A 1 -26.21 -5.72 -7.40
CA MET A 1 -25.23 -4.68 -7.83
C MET A 1 -24.25 -5.33 -8.79
N SER A 2 -24.32 -5.01 -10.08
CA SER A 2 -23.43 -5.56 -11.11
C SER A 2 -22.00 -5.08 -10.87
N ASN A 3 -21.07 -6.01 -10.61
CA ASN A 3 -19.64 -5.74 -10.63
C ASN A 3 -19.19 -5.57 -12.09
N THR A 4 -19.52 -4.43 -12.69
CA THR A 4 -19.03 -4.09 -14.03
C THR A 4 -17.52 -3.91 -13.91
N LYS A 5 -16.74 -4.86 -14.44
CA LYS A 5 -15.28 -4.73 -14.58
C LYS A 5 -15.03 -3.63 -15.61
N VAL A 6 -14.97 -2.38 -15.17
CA VAL A 6 -14.49 -1.28 -16.01
C VAL A 6 -12.96 -1.34 -15.97
N SER A 7 -12.35 -1.81 -17.06
CA SER A 7 -10.92 -1.63 -17.29
C SER A 7 -10.71 -0.19 -17.72
N ILE A 8 -10.20 0.65 -16.81
CA ILE A 8 -9.75 1.99 -17.17
C ILE A 8 -8.33 1.86 -17.69
N THR A 9 -7.99 2.63 -18.72
CA THR A 9 -6.61 2.79 -19.20
C THR A 9 -6.29 4.28 -19.16
N ILE A 10 -5.13 4.63 -18.60
CA ILE A 10 -4.62 6.00 -18.54
C ILE A 10 -3.27 6.06 -19.23
N SER A 11 -2.93 7.21 -19.81
CA SER A 11 -1.57 7.45 -20.34
C SER A 11 -0.54 7.42 -19.21
N SER A 12 0.64 6.85 -19.46
CA SER A 12 1.75 6.85 -18.50
C SER A 12 2.17 8.26 -18.07
N GLU A 13 2.06 9.26 -18.95
CA GLU A 13 2.36 10.66 -18.62
C GLU A 13 1.45 11.22 -17.53
N LYS A 14 0.13 11.05 -17.67
CA LYS A 14 -0.85 11.47 -16.65
C LYS A 14 -0.61 10.73 -15.33
N TRP A 15 -0.29 9.44 -15.40
CA TRP A 15 0.03 8.64 -14.21
C TRP A 15 1.28 9.18 -13.50
N MET A 16 2.37 9.39 -14.24
CA MET A 16 3.62 9.94 -13.71
C MET A 16 3.43 11.33 -13.11
N LYS A 17 2.64 12.19 -13.78
CA LYS A 17 2.31 13.53 -13.28
C LYS A 17 1.69 13.47 -11.89
N GLU A 18 0.68 12.63 -11.68
CA GLU A 18 0.04 12.48 -10.36
C GLU A 18 0.99 11.89 -9.30
N LEU A 19 1.89 10.97 -9.68
CA LEU A 19 2.90 10.44 -8.75
C LEU A 19 3.89 11.53 -8.32
N LEU A 20 4.39 12.35 -9.25
CA LEU A 20 5.32 13.44 -8.96
C LEU A 20 4.67 14.52 -8.08
N ASP A 21 3.40 14.79 -8.33
CA ASP A 21 2.59 15.69 -7.54
C ASP A 21 2.39 15.20 -6.09
N LEU A 22 2.10 13.91 -5.92
CA LEU A 22 2.07 13.26 -4.62
C LEU A 22 3.45 13.31 -3.94
N LYS A 23 4.53 13.06 -4.68
CA LYS A 23 5.92 13.14 -4.20
C LYS A 23 6.22 14.53 -3.64
N LYS A 24 5.85 15.58 -4.38
CA LYS A 24 6.07 16.98 -3.96
C LYS A 24 5.27 17.35 -2.70
N ARG A 25 4.02 16.87 -2.57
CA ARG A 25 3.16 17.16 -1.41
C ARG A 25 3.62 16.39 -0.16
N LEU A 26 3.74 15.06 -0.27
CA LEU A 26 4.14 14.20 0.86
C LEU A 26 5.60 14.44 1.26
N GLY A 27 6.49 14.64 0.29
CA GLY A 27 7.90 14.95 0.56
C GLY A 27 8.07 16.22 1.38
N ARG A 28 7.37 17.31 1.01
CA ARG A 28 7.38 18.57 1.80
C ARG A 28 6.85 18.36 3.22
N TYR A 29 5.74 17.62 3.36
CA TYR A 29 5.16 17.31 4.67
C TYR A 29 6.14 16.49 5.54
N VAL A 30 6.70 15.41 5.01
CA VAL A 30 7.60 14.53 5.77
C VAL A 30 8.89 15.25 6.14
N LYS A 31 9.51 15.97 5.20
CA LYS A 31 10.74 16.73 5.46
C LYS A 31 10.53 17.77 6.56
N ARG A 32 9.38 18.47 6.57
CA ARG A 32 9.06 19.49 7.56
C ARG A 32 8.81 18.94 8.96
N TYR A 33 8.12 17.80 9.08
CA TYR A 33 7.61 17.33 10.37
C TYR A 33 8.34 16.12 10.97
N TYR A 34 9.05 15.32 10.18
CA TYR A 34 9.61 14.04 10.63
C TYR A 34 11.11 13.86 10.33
N GLY A 35 11.70 14.78 9.58
CA GLY A 35 13.14 14.85 9.35
C GLY A 35 13.67 14.02 8.16
N PRO A 36 14.99 14.04 7.94
CA PRO A 36 15.62 13.53 6.72
C PRO A 36 15.51 12.01 6.55
N GLU A 37 15.71 11.23 7.62
CA GLU A 37 15.67 9.76 7.54
C GLU A 37 14.33 9.22 7.00
N VAL A 38 13.21 9.75 7.50
CA VAL A 38 11.86 9.36 7.06
C VAL A 38 11.62 9.82 5.63
N TYR A 39 12.13 11.02 5.28
CA TYR A 39 12.04 11.57 3.94
C TYR A 39 12.78 10.70 2.92
N GLU A 40 13.99 10.25 3.23
CA GLU A 40 14.79 9.38 2.35
C GLU A 40 14.12 8.04 2.09
N VAL A 41 13.55 7.41 3.14
CA VAL A 41 12.77 6.17 2.97
C VAL A 41 11.55 6.41 2.08
N LEU A 42 10.84 7.52 2.27
CA LEU A 42 9.71 7.88 1.42
C LEU A 42 10.16 8.10 -0.04
N MET A 43 11.27 8.79 -0.29
CA MET A 43 11.79 9.05 -1.63
C MET A 43 12.19 7.76 -2.35
N ARG A 44 12.83 6.81 -1.65
CA ARG A 44 13.13 5.47 -2.20
C ARG A 44 11.85 4.74 -2.65
N ARG A 45 10.77 4.83 -1.86
CA ARG A 45 9.47 4.26 -2.23
C ARG A 45 8.84 4.94 -3.45
N PHE A 46 9.00 6.26 -3.58
CA PHE A 46 8.58 6.99 -4.79
C PHE A 46 9.39 6.61 -6.03
N ASN A 47 10.70 6.40 -5.90
CA ASN A 47 11.53 5.94 -7.01
C ASN A 47 11.10 4.54 -7.47
N GLY A 48 10.90 3.60 -6.54
CA GLY A 48 10.34 2.30 -6.88
C GLY A 48 8.93 2.36 -7.48
N ALA A 49 8.13 3.36 -7.14
CA ALA A 49 6.83 3.60 -7.77
C ALA A 49 6.99 4.12 -9.21
N LEU A 50 7.95 5.01 -9.47
CA LEU A 50 8.28 5.47 -10.83
C LEU A 50 8.71 4.31 -11.71
N ASP A 51 9.52 3.39 -11.19
CA ASP A 51 9.98 2.22 -11.94
C ASP A 51 8.81 1.30 -12.32
N ILE A 52 7.82 1.12 -11.42
CA ILE A 52 6.58 0.40 -11.76
C ILE A 52 5.85 1.05 -12.93
N ILE A 53 5.75 2.38 -12.93
CA ILE A 53 5.04 3.12 -14.00
C ILE A 53 5.79 3.00 -15.33
N ARG A 54 7.11 3.17 -15.33
CA ARG A 54 7.96 3.06 -16.52
C ARG A 54 7.87 1.69 -17.17
N HIS A 55 7.85 0.63 -16.37
CA HIS A 55 7.74 -0.76 -16.81
C HIS A 55 6.31 -1.31 -16.70
N SER A 56 5.30 -0.44 -16.75
CA SER A 56 3.91 -0.82 -16.47
C SER A 56 3.35 -1.86 -17.44
N LYS A 57 3.80 -1.88 -18.71
CA LYS A 57 3.38 -2.88 -19.71
C LYS A 57 3.69 -4.31 -19.28
N GLU A 58 4.78 -4.52 -18.55
CA GLU A 58 5.22 -5.83 -18.08
C GLU A 58 4.80 -6.07 -16.63
N ARG A 59 4.83 -5.01 -15.80
CA ARG A 59 4.60 -5.12 -14.36
C ARG A 59 3.14 -5.08 -13.97
N VAL A 60 2.27 -4.36 -14.67
CA VAL A 60 0.87 -4.18 -14.26
C VAL A 60 0.00 -5.18 -15.03
N LEU A 61 -0.38 -6.25 -14.34
CA LEU A 61 -1.11 -7.36 -14.96
C LEU A 61 -2.61 -7.07 -15.07
N SER A 62 -3.17 -6.34 -14.10
CA SER A 62 -4.56 -5.89 -14.18
C SER A 62 -4.84 -4.69 -13.28
N VAL A 63 -5.84 -3.92 -13.67
CA VAL A 63 -6.44 -2.85 -12.86
C VAL A 63 -7.96 -3.00 -12.93
N SER A 64 -8.62 -2.92 -11.78
CA SER A 64 -10.08 -2.94 -11.69
C SER A 64 -10.58 -1.88 -10.73
N VAL A 65 -11.66 -1.20 -11.11
CA VAL A 65 -12.35 -0.23 -10.24
C VAL A 65 -13.28 -0.98 -9.28
N ARG A 66 -13.26 -0.60 -8.00
CA ARG A 66 -14.10 -1.17 -6.94
C ARG A 66 -14.63 -0.03 -6.07
N GLY A 67 -15.85 0.42 -6.35
CA GLY A 67 -16.44 1.59 -5.69
C GLY A 67 -15.57 2.83 -5.92
N SER A 68 -15.23 3.54 -4.84
CA SER A 68 -14.39 4.75 -4.88
C SER A 68 -12.87 4.44 -4.85
N GLY A 69 -12.45 3.29 -5.33
CA GLY A 69 -11.06 2.83 -5.26
C GLY A 69 -10.69 1.90 -6.40
N ILE A 70 -9.43 1.49 -6.43
CA ILE A 70 -8.93 0.54 -7.41
C ILE A 70 -8.25 -0.65 -6.74
N VAL A 71 -8.29 -1.79 -7.42
CA VAL A 71 -7.46 -2.95 -7.16
C VAL A 71 -6.51 -3.12 -8.34
N MET A 72 -5.23 -3.22 -8.07
CA MET A 72 -4.17 -3.39 -9.07
C MET A 72 -3.36 -4.65 -8.73
N ILE A 73 -3.14 -5.51 -9.72
CA ILE A 73 -2.24 -6.67 -9.61
C ILE A 73 -0.92 -6.31 -10.29
N ILE A 74 0.17 -6.38 -9.54
CA ILE A 74 1.51 -6.04 -10.01
C ILE A 74 2.39 -7.29 -9.92
N ALA A 75 3.09 -7.64 -11.01
CA ALA A 75 4.10 -8.69 -11.00
C ALA A 75 5.29 -8.30 -10.13
N SER A 76 5.75 -9.22 -9.28
CA SER A 76 7.00 -9.05 -8.53
C SER A 76 8.19 -9.18 -9.48
N SER A 77 9.34 -8.61 -9.10
CA SER A 77 10.57 -8.82 -9.88
C SER A 77 10.92 -10.31 -9.97
N LYS A 78 10.73 -11.06 -8.87
CA LYS A 78 10.96 -12.51 -8.82
C LYS A 78 10.12 -13.25 -9.87
N GLY A 79 8.82 -12.94 -9.96
CA GLY A 79 7.94 -13.56 -10.96
C GLY A 79 8.33 -13.22 -12.41
N LEU A 80 8.88 -12.02 -12.67
CA LEU A 80 9.36 -11.62 -13.99
C LEU A 80 10.70 -12.27 -14.37
N GLU A 81 11.59 -12.47 -13.39
CA GLU A 81 12.95 -12.97 -13.61
C GLU A 81 13.00 -14.51 -13.60
N GLU A 82 12.36 -15.15 -12.63
CA GLU A 82 12.37 -16.62 -12.44
C GLU A 82 11.16 -17.32 -13.10
N GLY A 83 10.16 -16.55 -13.54
CA GLY A 83 8.94 -17.05 -14.17
C GLY A 83 7.83 -17.38 -13.17
N PHE A 84 6.59 -17.15 -13.59
CA PHE A 84 5.39 -17.47 -12.81
C PHE A 84 5.20 -18.98 -12.64
N GLU A 85 4.65 -19.39 -11.51
CA GLU A 85 4.30 -20.79 -11.26
C GLU A 85 3.45 -21.38 -12.38
N ARG A 86 3.87 -22.55 -12.84
CA ARG A 86 3.15 -23.40 -13.79
C ARG A 86 3.23 -24.84 -13.32
N VAL A 87 2.13 -25.57 -13.50
CA VAL A 87 2.08 -27.01 -13.24
C VAL A 87 2.49 -27.74 -14.51
N VAL A 88 3.60 -28.47 -14.44
CA VAL A 88 4.06 -29.35 -15.52
C VAL A 88 3.63 -30.77 -15.20
N LYS A 89 3.07 -31.45 -16.20
CA LYS A 89 2.67 -32.85 -16.12
C LYS A 89 3.73 -33.70 -16.81
N GLU A 90 4.41 -34.54 -16.03
CA GLU A 90 5.40 -35.48 -16.54
C GLU A 90 4.84 -36.89 -16.43
N ARG A 91 5.07 -37.73 -17.45
CA ARG A 91 4.67 -39.14 -17.40
C ARG A 91 5.84 -39.95 -16.84
N SER A 92 5.61 -40.67 -15.75
CA SER A 92 6.63 -41.53 -15.18
C SER A 92 6.92 -42.73 -16.09
N PHE A 93 8.06 -43.39 -15.88
CA PHE A 93 8.39 -44.65 -16.54
C PHE A 93 7.37 -45.77 -16.25
N GLU A 94 6.65 -45.66 -15.14
CA GLU A 94 5.59 -46.59 -14.70
C GLU A 94 4.19 -46.16 -15.20
N GLY A 95 4.10 -45.11 -16.03
CA GLY A 95 2.88 -44.72 -16.74
C GLY A 95 1.93 -43.78 -16.00
N TYR A 96 2.21 -43.42 -14.73
CA TYR A 96 1.42 -42.43 -13.99
C TYR A 96 1.85 -40.99 -14.29
N ILE A 97 0.93 -40.03 -14.07
CA ILE A 97 1.19 -38.61 -14.29
C ILE A 97 1.69 -38.00 -12.97
N ILE A 98 2.86 -37.38 -13.01
CA ILE A 98 3.44 -36.58 -11.91
C ILE A 98 3.14 -35.12 -12.23
N GLU A 99 2.50 -34.41 -11.30
CA GLU A 99 2.32 -32.96 -11.36
C GLU A 99 3.41 -32.28 -10.54
N LYS A 100 4.20 -31.42 -11.19
CA LYS A 100 5.26 -30.64 -10.55
C LYS A 100 5.01 -29.15 -10.76
N ALA A 101 4.91 -28.41 -9.66
CA ALA A 101 4.91 -26.95 -9.69
C ALA A 101 6.33 -26.45 -9.95
N ILE A 102 6.50 -25.62 -11.00
CA ILE A 102 7.77 -25.01 -11.38
C ILE A 102 7.56 -23.50 -11.51
N GLY A 103 8.48 -22.70 -10.99
CA GLY A 103 8.43 -21.24 -11.02
C GLY A 103 8.12 -20.64 -9.64
N VAL A 104 7.86 -19.34 -9.62
CA VAL A 104 7.59 -18.58 -8.39
C VAL A 104 6.12 -18.71 -8.00
N PRO A 105 5.80 -19.18 -6.78
CA PRO A 105 4.42 -19.28 -6.28
C PRO A 105 3.66 -17.97 -6.39
N ALA A 106 2.34 -18.04 -6.59
CA ALA A 106 1.50 -16.86 -6.81
C ALA A 106 1.62 -15.80 -5.69
N GLU A 107 1.81 -16.23 -4.44
CA GLU A 107 1.97 -15.37 -3.27
C GLU A 107 3.23 -14.48 -3.34
N GLU A 108 4.27 -14.97 -4.00
CA GLU A 108 5.53 -14.27 -4.20
C GLU A 108 5.62 -13.59 -5.56
N ALA A 109 4.94 -14.14 -6.57
CA ALA A 109 4.97 -13.66 -7.94
C ALA A 109 4.07 -12.43 -8.15
N TYR A 110 3.06 -12.24 -7.31
CA TYR A 110 2.10 -11.14 -7.45
C TYR A 110 1.98 -10.28 -6.20
N HIS A 111 1.74 -8.99 -6.43
CA HIS A 111 1.40 -8.02 -5.41
C HIS A 111 -0.01 -7.50 -5.69
N ILE A 112 -0.94 -7.83 -4.80
CA ILE A 112 -2.30 -7.32 -4.85
C ILE A 112 -2.33 -6.02 -4.07
N VAL A 113 -2.73 -4.95 -4.74
CA VAL A 113 -2.78 -3.60 -4.19
C VAL A 113 -4.22 -3.12 -4.22
N GLN A 114 -4.71 -2.62 -3.09
CA GLN A 114 -6.02 -1.98 -3.00
C GLN A 114 -5.84 -0.58 -2.45
N VAL A 115 -6.28 0.42 -3.21
CA VAL A 115 -6.22 1.83 -2.79
C VAL A 115 -7.55 2.51 -2.97
N GLY A 116 -7.87 3.43 -2.07
CA GLY A 116 -9.06 4.26 -2.12
C GLY A 116 -9.02 5.31 -1.01
N PRO A 117 -10.10 6.09 -0.83
CA PRO A 117 -10.15 7.18 0.14
C PRO A 117 -9.97 6.70 1.59
N TYR A 118 -10.29 5.43 1.88
CA TYR A 118 -10.28 4.88 3.24
C TYR A 118 -9.08 3.98 3.55
N GLY A 119 -8.18 3.73 2.60
CA GLY A 119 -7.04 2.85 2.86
C GLY A 119 -6.15 2.57 1.65
N LEU A 120 -4.92 2.18 1.98
CA LEU A 120 -3.84 1.80 1.09
C LEU A 120 -3.27 0.46 1.59
N LYS A 121 -3.60 -0.62 0.88
CA LYS A 121 -3.21 -2.00 1.19
C LYS A 121 -2.34 -2.56 0.07
N CYS A 122 -1.34 -3.35 0.46
CA CYS A 122 -0.53 -4.12 -0.48
C CYS A 122 -0.03 -5.39 0.19
N THR A 123 0.07 -6.48 -0.57
CA THR A 123 0.61 -7.77 -0.10
C THR A 123 2.14 -7.87 -0.14
N CYS A 124 2.86 -6.86 -0.62
CA CYS A 124 4.32 -6.94 -0.71
C CYS A 124 4.99 -6.94 0.69
N ILE A 125 6.19 -7.53 0.78
CA ILE A 125 6.94 -7.66 2.04
C ILE A 125 7.18 -6.30 2.72
N ASP A 126 7.55 -5.25 1.96
CA ASP A 126 7.72 -3.89 2.53
C ASP A 126 6.44 -3.37 3.20
N SER A 127 5.27 -3.70 2.64
CA SER A 127 3.97 -3.34 3.22
C SER A 127 3.77 -4.06 4.55
N LEU A 128 3.95 -5.39 4.55
CA LEU A 128 3.81 -6.26 5.73
C LEU A 128 4.77 -5.85 6.85
N MET A 129 6.05 -5.66 6.55
CA MET A 129 7.07 -5.29 7.53
C MET A 129 6.87 -3.88 8.09
N THR A 130 6.30 -2.98 7.29
CA THR A 130 5.89 -1.65 7.74
C THR A 130 4.72 -1.75 8.70
N SER A 131 3.65 -2.48 8.34
CA SER A 131 2.47 -2.60 9.17
C SER A 131 2.75 -3.30 10.49
N ILE A 132 3.52 -4.41 10.50
CA ILE A 132 3.85 -5.15 11.72
C ILE A 132 4.63 -4.26 12.70
N LYS A 133 5.67 -3.57 12.22
CA LYS A 133 6.46 -2.68 13.08
C LYS A 133 5.63 -1.48 13.54
N ALA A 134 4.84 -0.88 12.66
CA ALA A 134 3.96 0.22 13.03
C ALA A 134 2.92 -0.18 14.09
N ASP A 135 2.26 -1.33 13.93
CA ASP A 135 1.29 -1.85 14.91
C ASP A 135 1.97 -2.06 16.27
N ARG A 136 3.13 -2.74 16.31
CA ARG A 136 3.88 -2.99 17.54
C ARG A 136 4.25 -1.69 18.26
N GLU A 137 4.86 -0.75 17.55
CA GLU A 137 5.32 0.52 18.12
C GLU A 137 4.15 1.40 18.57
N PHE A 138 3.05 1.42 17.80
CA PHE A 138 1.85 2.17 18.12
C PHE A 138 1.14 1.65 19.37
N ILE A 139 0.90 0.34 19.44
CA ILE A 139 0.27 -0.31 20.59
C ILE A 139 1.13 -0.09 21.83
N THR A 140 2.45 -0.32 21.71
CA THR A 140 3.39 -0.11 22.82
C THR A 140 3.38 1.34 23.29
N GLY A 141 3.36 2.32 22.37
CA GLY A 141 3.29 3.74 22.69
C GLY A 141 1.96 4.18 23.32
N LEU A 142 0.88 3.42 23.11
CA LEU A 142 -0.45 3.70 23.67
C LEU A 142 -0.74 3.02 25.01
N ARG A 143 0.00 1.97 25.40
CA ARG A 143 -0.27 1.19 26.64
C ARG A 143 -0.43 2.05 27.90
N SER A 144 0.28 3.17 28.00
CA SER A 144 0.19 4.09 29.14
C SER A 144 -0.74 5.29 28.93
N LEU A 145 -1.40 5.38 27.78
CA LEU A 145 -2.22 6.52 27.37
C LEU A 145 -3.70 6.17 27.24
N VAL A 146 -4.05 4.90 27.11
CA VAL A 146 -5.44 4.43 27.01
C VAL A 146 -5.67 3.27 27.97
N GLY A 147 -6.79 3.31 28.71
CA GLY A 147 -7.13 2.26 29.68
C GLY A 147 -7.55 0.93 29.04
N ARG A 148 -8.22 1.00 27.87
CA ARG A 148 -8.59 -0.16 27.05
C ARG A 148 -8.31 0.13 25.59
N PHE A 149 -7.76 -0.86 24.88
CA PHE A 149 -7.45 -0.76 23.46
C PHE A 149 -8.60 -1.35 22.64
N ASP A 150 -9.39 -0.49 21.99
CA ASP A 150 -10.65 -0.88 21.32
C ASP A 150 -10.57 -0.87 19.78
N ILE A 151 -9.37 -0.89 19.21
CA ILE A 151 -9.18 -0.94 17.76
C ILE A 151 -8.85 -2.38 17.33
N PRO A 152 -9.55 -2.96 16.35
CA PRO A 152 -9.21 -4.26 15.79
C PRO A 152 -7.80 -4.27 15.18
N THR A 153 -6.99 -5.24 15.60
CA THR A 153 -5.67 -5.51 15.00
C THR A 153 -5.78 -6.58 13.90
N PRO A 154 -4.89 -6.57 12.89
CA PRO A 154 -3.82 -5.60 12.63
C PRO A 154 -4.35 -4.29 12.02
N ILE A 155 -3.76 -3.15 12.39
CA ILE A 155 -4.32 -1.81 12.14
C ILE A 155 -3.71 -1.20 10.87
N PHE A 156 -2.37 -1.13 10.84
CA PHE A 156 -1.66 -0.41 9.78
C PHE A 156 -1.61 -1.16 8.46
N THR A 157 -2.08 -2.40 8.39
CA THR A 157 -2.22 -3.16 7.12
C THR A 157 -3.04 -2.41 6.07
N LYS A 158 -3.93 -1.50 6.50
CA LYS A 158 -4.76 -0.65 5.63
C LYS A 158 -4.18 0.72 5.32
N TYR A 159 -3.02 1.07 5.87
CA TYR A 159 -2.50 2.44 5.83
C TYR A 159 -1.00 2.43 5.55
N VAL A 160 -0.53 1.67 4.56
CA VAL A 160 0.90 1.60 4.24
C VAL A 160 1.21 2.37 2.96
N LEU A 161 2.30 3.14 2.99
CA LEU A 161 2.94 3.68 1.79
C LEU A 161 4.07 2.75 1.37
N CYS A 162 3.87 1.81 0.47
CA CYS A 162 4.94 1.15 -0.27
C CYS A 162 4.96 1.63 -1.74
N LYS A 163 5.98 1.23 -2.52
CA LYS A 163 6.07 1.59 -3.94
C LYS A 163 4.80 1.26 -4.74
N HIS A 164 4.20 0.10 -4.46
CA HIS A 164 2.99 -0.37 -5.12
C HIS A 164 1.76 0.45 -4.78
N THR A 165 1.54 0.79 -3.50
CA THR A 165 0.42 1.65 -3.09
C THR A 165 0.54 3.06 -3.65
N LEU A 166 1.77 3.60 -3.79
CA LEU A 166 2.00 4.91 -4.39
C LEU A 166 1.71 4.90 -5.90
N ALA A 167 2.17 3.85 -6.60
CA ALA A 167 1.84 3.63 -8.00
C ALA A 167 0.32 3.48 -8.20
N ALA A 168 -0.34 2.60 -7.44
CA ALA A 168 -1.79 2.42 -7.54
C ALA A 168 -2.57 3.69 -7.17
N LEU A 169 -2.19 4.42 -6.11
CA LEU A 169 -2.92 5.63 -5.70
C LEU A 169 -2.82 6.73 -6.77
N SER A 170 -1.62 6.95 -7.31
CA SER A 170 -1.43 7.92 -8.41
C SER A 170 -2.21 7.51 -9.66
N TYR A 171 -2.32 6.20 -9.94
CA TYR A 171 -3.17 5.69 -11.01
C TYR A 171 -4.64 6.03 -10.74
N GLY A 172 -5.14 5.73 -9.54
CA GLY A 172 -6.54 5.96 -9.15
C GLY A 172 -6.93 7.43 -9.21
N ILE A 173 -6.02 8.34 -8.84
CA ILE A 173 -6.21 9.79 -8.98
C ILE A 173 -6.21 10.18 -10.46
N ALA A 174 -5.24 9.72 -11.24
CA ALA A 174 -5.15 10.04 -12.67
C ALA A 174 -6.37 9.52 -13.47
N ALA A 175 -6.94 8.40 -13.05
CA ALA A 175 -8.16 7.81 -13.60
C ALA A 175 -9.45 8.52 -13.14
N GLY A 176 -9.37 9.45 -12.19
CA GLY A 176 -10.54 10.13 -11.62
C GLY A 176 -11.39 9.27 -10.67
N VAL A 177 -10.90 8.07 -10.30
CA VAL A 177 -11.60 7.14 -9.40
C VAL A 177 -11.42 7.54 -7.94
N VAL A 178 -10.23 8.05 -7.60
CA VAL A 178 -9.89 8.52 -6.27
C VAL A 178 -9.80 10.04 -6.29
N ASP A 179 -10.72 10.69 -5.58
CA ASP A 179 -10.69 12.14 -5.42
C ASP A 179 -9.47 12.57 -4.59
N ARG A 180 -8.57 13.32 -5.25
CA ARG A 180 -7.36 13.88 -4.67
C ARG A 180 -7.64 14.89 -3.56
N ASP A 181 -8.75 15.60 -3.66
CA ASP A 181 -9.08 16.68 -2.74
C ASP A 181 -9.93 16.23 -1.54
N SER A 182 -10.35 14.97 -1.56
CA SER A 182 -11.00 14.28 -0.45
C SER A 182 -10.26 14.51 0.86
N ARG A 183 -11.00 15.06 1.84
CA ARG A 183 -10.52 15.22 3.22
C ARG A 183 -10.13 13.87 3.84
N VAL A 184 -10.89 12.82 3.51
CA VAL A 184 -10.65 11.46 4.00
C VAL A 184 -9.30 10.96 3.51
N LEU A 185 -9.05 11.05 2.20
CA LEU A 185 -7.77 10.64 1.62
C LEU A 185 -6.59 11.40 2.26
N LYS A 186 -6.74 12.72 2.49
CA LYS A 186 -5.72 13.55 3.14
C LYS A 186 -5.38 13.04 4.54
N GLU A 187 -6.36 12.63 5.35
CA GLU A 187 -6.11 12.04 6.67
C GLU A 187 -5.52 10.63 6.59
N ILE A 188 -5.99 9.81 5.64
CA ILE A 188 -5.39 8.48 5.39
C ILE A 188 -3.92 8.61 5.00
N LEU A 189 -3.57 9.54 4.12
CA LEU A 189 -2.17 9.79 3.74
C LEU A 189 -1.31 10.22 4.94
N LYS A 190 -1.83 11.09 5.82
CA LYS A 190 -1.12 11.45 7.06
C LYS A 190 -0.94 10.24 7.97
N LEU A 191 -1.96 9.40 8.10
CA LEU A 191 -1.88 8.17 8.89
C LEU A 191 -0.86 7.19 8.32
N SER A 192 -0.80 7.05 6.99
CA SER A 192 0.20 6.20 6.32
C SER A 192 1.63 6.75 6.41
N VAL A 193 1.79 8.07 6.42
CA VAL A 193 3.08 8.70 6.76
C VAL A 193 3.48 8.36 8.19
N LYS A 194 2.55 8.44 9.17
CA LYS A 194 2.86 8.11 10.56
C LYS A 194 3.19 6.63 10.75
N ALA A 195 2.57 5.73 9.98
CA ALA A 195 2.96 4.32 9.92
C ALA A 195 4.42 4.16 9.47
N LEU A 196 4.84 4.91 8.44
CA LEU A 196 6.23 4.96 8.01
C LEU A 196 7.16 5.55 9.08
N VAL A 197 6.74 6.61 9.80
CA VAL A 197 7.51 7.17 10.91
C VAL A 197 7.75 6.12 12.00
N LEU A 198 6.71 5.39 12.42
CA LEU A 198 6.83 4.31 13.40
C LEU A 198 7.76 3.18 12.90
N ARG A 199 7.74 2.86 11.61
CA ARG A 199 8.66 1.90 11.00
C ARG A 199 10.13 2.34 11.10
N VAL A 200 10.41 3.62 10.85
CA VAL A 200 11.78 4.16 10.80
C VAL A 200 12.29 4.48 12.20
N LYS A 201 11.55 5.31 12.95
CA LYS A 201 11.97 5.90 14.22
C LYS A 201 11.37 5.24 15.47
N GLY A 202 10.53 4.22 15.31
CA GLY A 202 9.81 3.63 16.44
C GLY A 202 8.80 4.59 17.06
N ARG A 203 8.29 4.24 18.25
CA ARG A 203 7.34 5.06 19.01
C ARG A 203 7.86 6.48 19.32
N GLU A 204 9.16 6.65 19.46
CA GLU A 204 9.81 7.93 19.80
C GLU A 204 9.73 8.94 18.65
N GLY A 205 9.51 8.47 17.42
CA GLY A 205 9.28 9.33 16.26
C GLY A 205 7.97 10.12 16.31
N LEU A 206 7.07 9.83 17.27
CA LEU A 206 5.78 10.50 17.41
C LEU A 206 5.51 10.93 18.86
N SER A 207 5.01 12.15 19.04
CA SER A 207 4.58 12.62 20.36
C SER A 207 3.35 11.88 20.88
N LYS A 208 3.19 11.78 22.21
CA LYS A 208 2.00 11.20 22.87
C LYS A 208 0.68 11.77 22.34
N LYS A 209 0.63 13.10 22.17
CA LYS A 209 -0.54 13.80 21.57
C LYS A 209 -0.83 13.33 20.14
N THR A 210 0.20 13.02 19.37
CA THR A 210 0.04 12.51 18.00
C THR A 210 -0.47 11.07 18.00
N LEU A 211 0.04 10.22 18.90
CA LEU A 211 -0.44 8.84 19.08
C LEU A 211 -1.92 8.81 19.49
N LEU A 212 -2.33 9.64 20.46
CA LEU A 212 -3.73 9.76 20.86
C LEU A 212 -4.64 10.26 19.73
N ARG A 213 -4.19 11.25 18.95
CA ARG A 213 -4.93 11.72 17.77
C ARG A 213 -5.09 10.61 16.72
N MET A 214 -4.04 9.81 16.50
CA MET A 214 -4.13 8.65 15.62
C MET A 214 -5.11 7.61 16.16
N TYR A 215 -5.06 7.31 17.45
CA TYR A 215 -6.00 6.38 18.11
C TYR A 215 -7.44 6.79 17.87
N ASN A 216 -7.78 8.05 18.16
CA ASN A 216 -9.14 8.56 17.97
C ASN A 216 -9.57 8.53 16.51
N LEU A 217 -8.68 8.89 15.57
CA LEU A 217 -8.97 8.79 14.13
C LEU A 217 -9.24 7.35 13.71
N LEU A 218 -8.39 6.41 14.12
CA LEU A 218 -8.51 4.99 13.82
C LEU A 218 -9.78 4.37 14.41
N LEU A 219 -10.16 4.76 15.63
CA LEU A 219 -11.38 4.33 16.29
C LEU A 219 -12.63 4.84 15.56
N ARG A 220 -12.59 6.07 15.03
CA ARG A 220 -13.69 6.60 14.19
C ARG A 220 -13.77 5.84 12.87
N LEU A 221 -12.64 5.62 12.22
CA LEU A 221 -12.55 4.85 10.97
C LEU A 221 -13.06 3.42 11.14
N SER A 222 -12.72 2.73 12.24
CA SER A 222 -13.18 1.36 12.49
C SER A 222 -14.70 1.27 12.73
N LYS A 223 -15.30 2.35 13.23
CA LYS A 223 -16.75 2.47 13.46
C LYS A 223 -17.52 3.08 12.28
N GLY A 224 -16.85 3.41 11.18
CA GLY A 224 -17.48 4.07 10.02
C GLY A 224 -17.95 5.50 10.30
N LEU A 225 -17.40 6.16 11.32
CA LEU A 225 -17.80 7.52 11.70
C LEU A 225 -17.13 8.59 10.82
N PRO A 226 -17.78 9.75 10.58
CA PRO A 226 -17.19 10.83 9.78
C PRO A 226 -15.86 11.32 10.35
N ILE A 227 -14.96 11.75 9.47
CA ILE A 227 -13.69 12.38 9.87
C ILE A 227 -13.95 13.87 10.13
N THR A 228 -13.84 14.28 11.39
CA THR A 228 -14.02 15.66 11.86
C THR A 228 -12.77 16.51 11.82
#